data_AF-J9CTQ4-F1
#
_entry.id   AF-J9CTQ4-F1
#
_cell.length_a   1.000
_cell.length_b   1.000
_cell.length_c   1.000
_cell.angle_alpha   90.00
_cell.angle_beta   90.00
_cell.angle_gamma   90.00
#
_symmetry.space_group_name_H-M   'P 1'
#
loop_
_entity.id
_entity.type
_entity.pdbx_description
1 polymer ?
#
loop_
_entity_poly.entity_id
_entity_poly.type
_entity_poly.pdbx_seq_one_letter_code
_entity_poly.pdbx_strand_id
1 'polypeptide(L)'
;MNYVNSKKKMQSIKKETLLMGVSLLTLCILLGVHLTRTCTYLYAYIEQFRLFQENGEYALRLASRPGGPMEYMTTYLLQFFVYPGVGAGVTLLFWAASALALRQVCRRLMPQQEVPLLYLLPGLLAVLASFNFNYHWECTGSLVLTAWALAGYLRVKRPWLRLGVGVVSAWALFYLTGPAWLAAWLCFLLYEWLTDSRVKVAIGGATLLAMLPAVLGYQTGLAGEFRIAFLPDAYTNPRLPGQPLLYALWLSLPLVMGLAAWGRRLPQIRKRGMSNGVLLFQWLLMVGGLQIGIRHYESQSMTLVQELDYHARYRQWDALLAAPLRSDQNALHAAYQNLALAEKGWLADQLLNFPQVGPEGLCPSWNRLTTVSTLLSDIYYAMGQIGLSQRMAFEGMVASEWAVNPRLLLRLVQTNLILGNHAVARRYVRLLEETSTYKKQAAAFRVWLDRDEAVERDPELGGKRRFLQGAQGLTNLATVPGDLLQQVQLHPDAALPFDYVCAYFLLTKDVITWKQWLESTPPVAAEESRDSQENVLPATVLSRAQQSRPLPILLQEALIMMYENDPACWASKGVTESVRQRFEGFRRTLLENRGNQLLASKLRSGYGHTFWYYYLFQK
;
A
#
# COMPACT_ATOMS: atom_id res chain seq x y z
N MET A 1 58.50 -31.10 -5.06
CA MET A 1 57.10 -31.57 -5.22
C MET A 1 56.07 -30.80 -4.37
N ASN A 2 56.39 -30.39 -3.12
CA ASN A 2 55.44 -29.70 -2.22
C ASN A 2 55.06 -28.26 -2.64
N TYR A 3 55.93 -27.52 -3.32
CA TYR A 3 55.64 -26.12 -3.72
C TYR A 3 54.65 -26.01 -4.90
N VAL A 4 54.72 -26.95 -5.86
CA VAL A 4 53.81 -27.01 -7.03
C VAL A 4 52.40 -27.44 -6.61
N ASN A 5 52.29 -28.38 -5.66
CA ASN A 5 51.00 -28.77 -5.08
C ASN A 5 50.37 -27.65 -4.23
N SER A 6 51.18 -26.84 -3.52
CA SER A 6 50.70 -25.65 -2.81
C SER A 6 50.16 -24.57 -3.76
N LYS A 7 50.88 -24.25 -4.84
CA LYS A 7 50.40 -23.30 -5.88
C LYS A 7 49.13 -23.79 -6.58
N LYS A 8 49.05 -25.07 -6.97
CA LYS A 8 47.83 -25.65 -7.58
C LYS A 8 46.63 -25.64 -6.61
N LYS A 9 46.85 -25.94 -5.33
CA LYS A 9 45.80 -25.87 -4.29
C LYS A 9 45.33 -24.44 -4.07
N MET A 10 46.25 -23.47 -4.04
CA MET A 10 45.93 -22.05 -3.87
C MET A 10 45.23 -21.45 -5.11
N GLN A 11 45.59 -21.88 -6.33
CA GLN A 11 44.86 -21.53 -7.56
C GLN A 11 43.47 -22.17 -7.62
N SER A 12 43.30 -23.42 -7.16
CA SER A 12 41.99 -24.10 -7.04
C SER A 12 41.05 -23.35 -6.10
N ILE A 13 41.54 -22.95 -4.92
CA ILE A 13 40.76 -22.20 -3.91
C ILE A 13 40.36 -20.82 -4.43
N LYS A 14 41.26 -20.11 -5.12
CA LYS A 14 40.95 -18.83 -5.78
C LYS A 14 39.88 -18.97 -6.87
N LYS A 15 39.91 -20.07 -7.65
CA LYS A 15 38.92 -20.33 -8.70
C LYS A 15 37.54 -20.66 -8.13
N GLU A 16 37.46 -21.48 -7.07
CA GLU A 16 36.20 -21.81 -6.39
C GLU A 16 35.57 -20.59 -5.71
N THR A 17 36.38 -19.75 -5.04
CA THR A 17 35.89 -18.50 -4.44
C THR A 17 35.41 -17.48 -5.48
N LEU A 18 36.07 -17.40 -6.64
CA LEU A 18 35.64 -16.59 -7.78
C LEU A 18 34.31 -17.10 -8.35
N LEU A 19 34.19 -18.42 -8.58
CA LEU A 19 32.98 -19.03 -9.13
C LEU A 19 31.77 -18.80 -8.21
N MET A 20 31.95 -18.94 -6.89
CA MET A 20 30.88 -18.69 -5.93
C MET A 20 30.53 -17.21 -5.82
N GLY A 21 31.50 -16.32 -5.98
CA GLY A 21 31.27 -14.87 -6.07
C GLY A 21 30.40 -14.52 -7.28
N VAL A 22 30.72 -15.11 -8.45
CA VAL A 22 29.93 -14.94 -9.67
C VAL A 22 28.53 -15.50 -9.50
N SER A 23 28.36 -16.71 -8.92
CA SER A 23 27.02 -17.29 -8.70
C SER A 23 26.15 -16.47 -7.76
N LEU A 24 26.75 -15.90 -6.70
CA LEU A 24 26.03 -15.05 -5.76
C LEU A 24 25.63 -13.72 -6.40
N LEU A 25 26.52 -13.14 -7.23
CA LEU A 25 26.21 -11.95 -8.02
C LEU A 25 25.07 -12.22 -9.01
N THR A 26 25.10 -13.35 -9.74
CA THR A 26 23.99 -13.71 -10.64
C THR A 26 22.68 -13.90 -9.88
N LEU A 27 22.71 -14.47 -8.67
CA LEU A 27 21.51 -14.58 -7.84
C LEU A 27 21.01 -13.20 -7.40
N CYS A 28 21.89 -12.30 -6.97
CA CYS A 28 21.51 -10.91 -6.65
C CYS A 28 20.81 -10.26 -7.84
N ILE A 29 21.34 -10.43 -9.06
CA ILE A 29 20.77 -9.86 -10.27
C ILE A 29 19.40 -10.46 -10.57
N LEU A 30 19.29 -11.79 -10.56
CA LEU A 30 18.01 -12.48 -10.84
C LEU A 30 16.94 -12.14 -9.80
N LEU A 31 17.30 -12.17 -8.51
CA LEU A 31 16.42 -11.79 -7.43
C LEU A 31 16.04 -10.31 -7.53
N GLY A 32 16.99 -9.43 -7.86
CA GLY A 32 16.74 -8.00 -8.03
C GLY A 32 15.80 -7.69 -9.19
N VAL A 33 15.99 -8.34 -10.34
CA VAL A 33 15.08 -8.22 -11.48
C VAL A 33 13.69 -8.74 -11.12
N HIS A 34 13.62 -9.86 -10.39
CA HIS A 34 12.35 -10.41 -9.94
C HIS A 34 11.62 -9.45 -8.99
N LEU A 35 12.27 -9.03 -7.90
CA LEU A 35 11.71 -8.09 -6.92
C LEU A 35 11.30 -6.75 -7.55
N THR A 36 12.08 -6.26 -8.51
CA THR A 36 11.71 -5.02 -9.22
C THR A 36 10.44 -5.23 -10.05
N ARG A 37 10.23 -6.41 -10.66
CA ARG A 37 9.03 -6.65 -11.46
C ARG A 37 7.79 -6.93 -10.60
N THR A 38 7.92 -7.71 -9.54
CA THR A 38 6.77 -8.16 -8.73
C THR A 38 6.43 -7.20 -7.60
N CYS A 39 7.42 -6.60 -6.95
CA CYS A 39 7.23 -5.83 -5.73
C CYS A 39 7.24 -4.30 -5.94
N THR A 40 7.28 -3.79 -7.19
CA THR A 40 7.32 -2.33 -7.43
C THR A 40 6.16 -1.61 -6.74
N TYR A 41 4.94 -2.12 -6.88
CA TYR A 41 3.76 -1.52 -6.26
C TYR A 41 3.74 -1.72 -4.74
N LEU A 42 4.19 -2.88 -4.25
CA LEU A 42 4.31 -3.17 -2.83
C LEU A 42 5.21 -2.17 -2.11
N TYR A 43 6.39 -1.85 -2.67
CA TYR A 43 7.32 -0.91 -2.05
C TYR A 43 6.72 0.50 -1.94
N ALA A 44 6.11 0.99 -3.03
CA ALA A 44 5.43 2.28 -3.04
C ALA A 44 4.19 2.30 -2.12
N TYR A 45 3.57 1.15 -1.87
CA TYR A 45 2.47 1.01 -0.92
C TYR A 45 2.98 1.06 0.52
N ILE A 46 4.04 0.33 0.87
CA ILE A 46 4.66 0.32 2.21
C ILE A 46 5.12 1.73 2.62
N GLU A 47 5.68 2.50 1.70
CA GLU A 47 6.13 3.87 1.93
C GLU A 47 5.02 4.76 2.53
N GLN A 48 3.77 4.56 2.12
CA GLN A 48 2.64 5.40 2.54
C GLN A 48 2.29 5.27 4.03
N PHE A 49 2.78 4.24 4.72
CA PHE A 49 2.40 4.02 6.11
C PHE A 49 3.29 4.79 7.10
N ARG A 50 4.40 5.38 6.66
CA ARG A 50 5.36 6.04 7.56
C ARG A 50 5.84 7.39 7.02
N LEU A 51 5.84 8.39 7.88
CA LEU A 51 6.47 9.69 7.62
C LEU A 51 7.78 9.82 8.40
N PHE A 52 8.90 9.86 7.70
CA PHE A 52 10.20 10.19 8.29
C PHE A 52 10.36 11.71 8.44
N GLN A 53 10.83 12.18 9.61
CA GLN A 53 11.10 13.59 9.86
C GLN A 53 12.59 13.81 10.16
N GLU A 54 13.22 14.73 9.43
CA GLU A 54 14.61 15.17 9.57
C GLU A 54 14.78 16.21 10.69
N ASN A 55 14.13 15.99 11.84
CA ASN A 55 14.23 16.86 13.00
C ASN A 55 14.85 16.12 14.21
N GLY A 56 15.49 16.88 15.10
CA GLY A 56 16.17 16.33 16.27
C GLY A 56 15.22 15.73 17.30
N GLU A 57 13.99 16.24 17.39
CA GLU A 57 12.97 15.76 18.33
C GLU A 57 12.48 14.34 17.96
N TYR A 58 12.24 14.10 16.68
CA TYR A 58 11.88 12.80 16.10
C TYR A 58 13.00 11.78 16.34
N ALA A 59 14.26 12.17 16.07
CA ALA A 59 15.43 11.33 16.33
C ALA A 59 15.56 10.98 17.82
N LEU A 60 15.43 11.97 18.72
CA LEU A 60 15.52 11.76 20.17
C LEU A 60 14.37 10.89 20.69
N ARG A 61 13.15 11.12 20.20
CA ARG A 61 11.96 10.33 20.56
C ARG A 61 12.15 8.86 20.23
N LEU A 62 12.67 8.55 19.03
CA LEU A 62 12.99 7.17 18.64
C LEU A 62 14.16 6.63 19.46
N ALA A 63 15.28 7.36 19.56
CA ALA A 63 16.46 6.94 20.29
C ALA A 63 16.21 6.69 21.80
N SER A 64 15.15 7.25 22.37
CA SER A 64 14.77 7.02 23.77
C SER A 64 14.20 5.62 24.06
N ARG A 65 13.83 4.86 23.02
CA ARG A 65 13.18 3.54 23.15
C ARG A 65 14.07 2.41 22.64
N PRO A 66 14.00 1.20 23.24
CA PRO A 66 14.69 0.02 22.72
C PRO A 66 14.23 -0.30 21.28
N GLY A 67 15.18 -0.53 20.37
CA GLY A 67 14.91 -0.76 18.94
C GLY A 67 14.72 0.52 18.12
N GLY A 68 14.56 1.67 18.75
CA GLY A 68 14.32 2.95 18.09
C GLY A 68 15.44 3.39 17.12
N PRO A 69 16.74 3.15 17.38
CA PRO A 69 17.79 3.42 16.40
C PRO A 69 17.62 2.63 15.09
N MET A 70 17.20 1.36 15.18
CA MET A 70 16.89 0.56 13.98
C MET A 70 15.64 1.09 13.27
N GLU A 71 14.59 1.45 14.02
CA GLU A 71 13.38 2.07 13.47
C GLU A 71 13.69 3.40 12.75
N TYR A 72 14.56 4.24 13.30
CA TYR A 72 15.01 5.47 12.65
C TYR A 72 15.72 5.17 11.32
N MET A 73 16.68 4.22 11.33
CA MET A 73 17.43 3.85 10.14
C MET A 73 16.53 3.26 9.05
N THR A 74 15.63 2.34 9.39
CA THR A 74 14.75 1.72 8.38
C THR A 74 13.70 2.70 7.89
N THR A 75 13.11 3.54 8.74
CA THR A 75 12.14 4.56 8.31
C THR A 75 12.78 5.59 7.38
N TYR A 76 14.05 5.97 7.63
CA TYR A 76 14.82 6.79 6.70
C TYR A 76 15.01 6.12 5.33
N LEU A 77 15.25 4.80 5.27
CA LEU A 77 15.40 4.07 4.00
C LEU A 77 14.06 3.91 3.28
N LEU A 78 12.98 3.65 4.03
CA LEU A 78 11.63 3.40 3.50
C LEU A 78 11.05 4.61 2.79
N GLN A 79 11.38 5.84 3.19
CA GLN A 79 10.87 7.06 2.52
C GLN A 79 11.23 7.12 1.02
N PHE A 80 12.29 6.43 0.60
CA PHE A 80 12.75 6.38 -0.80
C PHE A 80 12.10 5.25 -1.60
N PHE A 81 11.27 4.40 -0.99
CA PHE A 81 10.54 3.34 -1.68
C PHE A 81 9.48 3.87 -2.64
N VAL A 82 9.19 5.17 -2.56
CA VAL A 82 8.41 5.91 -3.57
C VAL A 82 9.02 5.79 -4.97
N TYR A 83 10.35 5.64 -5.07
CA TYR A 83 11.07 5.58 -6.34
C TYR A 83 11.19 4.12 -6.84
N PRO A 84 10.84 3.85 -8.11
CA PRO A 84 10.94 2.51 -8.69
C PRO A 84 12.34 1.90 -8.54
N GLY A 85 12.38 0.62 -8.14
CA GLY A 85 13.62 -0.16 -8.00
C GLY A 85 14.44 0.09 -6.71
N VAL A 86 14.24 1.22 -6.01
CA VAL A 86 14.99 1.51 -4.77
C VAL A 86 14.67 0.49 -3.67
N GLY A 87 13.39 0.15 -3.49
CA GLY A 87 12.97 -0.87 -2.52
C GLY A 87 13.60 -2.24 -2.78
N ALA A 88 13.66 -2.66 -4.04
CA ALA A 88 14.34 -3.90 -4.44
C ALA A 88 15.85 -3.82 -4.13
N GLY A 89 16.49 -2.69 -4.41
CA GLY A 89 17.91 -2.45 -4.08
C GLY A 89 18.21 -2.54 -2.58
N VAL A 90 17.39 -1.92 -1.73
CA VAL A 90 17.52 -1.99 -0.26
C VAL A 90 17.30 -3.42 0.24
N THR A 91 16.31 -4.14 -0.30
CA THR A 91 16.05 -5.54 0.02
C THR A 91 17.26 -6.43 -0.30
N LEU A 92 17.84 -6.25 -1.49
CA LEU A 92 19.05 -6.97 -1.91
C LEU A 92 20.26 -6.63 -1.05
N LEU A 93 20.40 -5.36 -0.65
CA LEU A 93 21.48 -4.92 0.23
C LEU A 93 21.41 -5.64 1.58
N PHE A 94 20.23 -5.70 2.20
CA PHE A 94 20.04 -6.43 3.46
C PHE A 94 20.24 -7.94 3.29
N TRP A 95 19.71 -8.51 2.21
CA TRP A 95 19.90 -9.92 1.88
C TRP A 95 21.38 -10.27 1.74
N ALA A 96 22.14 -9.49 0.95
CA ALA A 96 23.58 -9.69 0.76
C ALA A 96 24.37 -9.47 2.05
N ALA A 97 24.04 -8.44 2.84
CA ALA A 97 24.70 -8.14 4.10
C ALA A 97 24.51 -9.28 5.12
N SER A 98 23.29 -9.82 5.24
CA SER A 98 23.01 -10.98 6.10
C SER A 98 23.76 -12.23 5.65
N ALA A 99 23.76 -12.52 4.34
CA ALA A 99 24.48 -13.64 3.75
C ALA A 99 26.00 -13.57 3.99
N LEU A 100 26.59 -12.38 3.84
CA LEU A 100 28.02 -12.17 4.08
C LEU A 100 28.40 -12.37 5.55
N ALA A 101 27.58 -11.87 6.48
CA ALA A 101 27.79 -12.06 7.91
C ALA A 101 27.69 -13.54 8.30
N LEU A 102 26.64 -14.22 7.87
CA LEU A 102 26.40 -15.63 8.17
C LEU A 102 27.41 -16.56 7.50
N ARG A 103 27.90 -16.21 6.29
CA ARG A 103 28.99 -16.96 5.66
C ARG A 103 30.27 -16.90 6.50
N GLN A 104 30.57 -15.79 7.16
CA GLN A 104 31.72 -15.69 8.08
C GLN A 104 31.52 -16.59 9.30
N VAL A 105 30.31 -16.64 9.85
CA VAL A 105 29.93 -17.54 10.95
C VAL A 105 30.12 -19.01 10.52
N CYS A 106 29.54 -19.41 9.39
CA CYS A 106 29.63 -20.76 8.86
C CYS A 106 31.09 -21.16 8.59
N ARG A 107 31.89 -20.33 7.92
CA ARG A 107 33.31 -20.62 7.64
C ARG A 107 34.16 -20.77 8.89
N ARG A 108 33.80 -20.10 9.98
CA ARG A 108 34.44 -20.25 11.29
C ARG A 108 34.13 -21.60 11.95
N LEU A 109 32.89 -22.06 11.85
CA LEU A 109 32.43 -23.28 12.50
C LEU A 109 32.77 -24.54 11.69
N MET A 110 32.64 -24.48 10.36
CA MET A 110 32.91 -25.57 9.43
C MET A 110 33.86 -25.13 8.29
N PRO A 111 35.15 -24.85 8.58
CA PRO A 111 36.11 -24.33 7.60
C PRO A 111 36.39 -25.26 6.41
N GLN A 112 35.99 -26.54 6.51
CA GLN A 112 36.25 -27.56 5.51
C GLN A 112 35.10 -27.76 4.51
N GLN A 113 33.93 -27.12 4.73
CA GLN A 113 32.73 -27.28 3.91
C GLN A 113 32.08 -25.91 3.64
N GLU A 114 31.57 -25.70 2.43
CA GLU A 114 30.73 -24.55 2.10
C GLU A 114 29.32 -25.02 1.79
N VAL A 115 28.34 -24.54 2.58
CA VAL A 115 26.92 -24.87 2.42
C VAL A 115 26.15 -23.57 2.21
N PRO A 116 26.05 -23.08 0.95
CA PRO A 116 25.33 -21.85 0.62
C PRO A 116 23.92 -21.75 1.19
N LEU A 117 23.19 -22.86 1.20
CA LEU A 117 21.82 -22.87 1.70
C LEU A 117 21.73 -22.38 3.16
N LEU A 118 22.68 -22.74 4.02
CA LEU A 118 22.65 -22.36 5.43
C LEU A 118 22.80 -20.85 5.63
N TYR A 119 23.76 -20.20 4.97
CA TYR A 119 23.98 -18.77 5.19
C TYR A 119 23.07 -17.86 4.36
N LEU A 120 22.39 -18.38 3.33
CA LEU A 120 21.42 -17.63 2.52
C LEU A 120 19.99 -17.73 3.05
N LEU A 121 19.66 -18.81 3.78
CA LEU A 121 18.30 -19.09 4.26
C LEU A 121 17.69 -17.95 5.09
N PRO A 122 18.36 -17.37 6.12
CA PRO A 122 17.76 -16.30 6.92
C PRO A 122 17.43 -15.06 6.08
N GLY A 123 18.32 -14.70 5.14
CA GLY A 123 18.05 -13.61 4.20
C GLY A 123 16.85 -13.89 3.31
N LEU A 124 16.69 -15.11 2.80
CA LEU A 124 15.55 -15.49 1.96
C LEU A 124 14.23 -15.47 2.73
N LEU A 125 14.24 -15.92 3.99
CA LEU A 125 13.07 -15.81 4.87
C LEU A 125 12.70 -14.34 5.12
N ALA A 126 13.68 -13.44 5.23
CA ALA A 126 13.44 -12.00 5.35
C ALA A 126 12.82 -11.41 4.07
N VAL A 127 13.30 -11.84 2.89
CA VAL A 127 12.69 -11.47 1.60
C VAL A 127 11.24 -11.96 1.53
N LEU A 128 10.97 -13.20 1.92
CA LEU A 128 9.60 -13.73 1.97
C LEU A 128 8.71 -12.95 2.95
N ALA A 129 9.25 -12.56 4.11
CA ALA A 129 8.52 -11.75 5.08
C ALA A 129 8.16 -10.37 4.55
N SER A 130 9.01 -9.80 3.69
CA SER A 130 8.79 -8.47 3.09
C SER A 130 7.59 -8.39 2.16
N PHE A 131 7.06 -9.51 1.65
CA PHE A 131 5.83 -9.53 0.85
C PHE A 131 4.58 -9.16 1.66
N ASN A 132 4.63 -9.29 2.98
CA ASN A 132 3.56 -8.82 3.85
C ASN A 132 3.77 -7.35 4.20
N PHE A 133 2.86 -6.47 3.78
CA PHE A 133 2.97 -5.04 4.09
C PHE A 133 2.89 -4.71 5.59
N ASN A 134 2.38 -5.63 6.43
CA ASN A 134 2.39 -5.49 7.89
C ASN A 134 3.75 -5.85 8.52
N TYR A 135 4.73 -6.27 7.72
CA TYR A 135 6.08 -6.58 8.17
C TYR A 135 6.89 -5.31 8.45
N HIS A 136 7.51 -5.26 9.64
CA HIS A 136 8.40 -4.17 10.01
C HIS A 136 9.81 -4.46 9.49
N TRP A 137 10.32 -3.58 8.63
CA TRP A 137 11.64 -3.68 8.02
C TRP A 137 12.78 -3.64 9.03
N GLU A 138 12.51 -3.13 10.23
CA GLU A 138 13.37 -3.16 11.41
C GLU A 138 13.82 -4.58 11.72
N CYS A 139 12.99 -5.60 11.49
CA CYS A 139 13.36 -6.99 11.70
C CYS A 139 14.48 -7.44 10.76
N THR A 140 14.43 -7.03 9.48
CA THR A 140 15.49 -7.34 8.51
C THR A 140 16.78 -6.63 8.89
N GLY A 141 16.70 -5.34 9.26
CA GLY A 141 17.87 -4.59 9.73
C GLY A 141 18.48 -5.20 11.00
N SER A 142 17.63 -5.60 11.95
CA SER A 142 18.02 -6.30 13.18
C SER A 142 18.66 -7.66 12.91
N LEU A 143 18.15 -8.43 11.94
CA LEU A 143 18.77 -9.68 11.49
C LEU A 143 20.20 -9.45 10.98
N VAL A 144 20.41 -8.42 10.16
CA VAL A 144 21.74 -8.09 9.63
C VAL A 144 22.69 -7.71 10.76
N LEU A 145 22.26 -6.84 11.68
CA LEU A 145 23.09 -6.38 12.78
C LEU A 145 23.43 -7.52 13.75
N THR A 146 22.46 -8.37 14.10
CA THR A 146 22.66 -9.53 14.96
C THR A 146 23.58 -10.57 14.31
N ALA A 147 23.46 -10.82 13.01
CA ALA A 147 24.38 -11.70 12.29
C ALA A 147 25.83 -11.18 12.28
N TRP A 148 26.02 -9.87 12.12
CA TRP A 148 27.35 -9.24 12.20
C TRP A 148 27.93 -9.25 13.62
N ALA A 149 27.10 -8.99 14.63
CA ALA A 149 27.48 -9.13 16.04
C ALA A 149 27.93 -10.56 16.34
N LEU A 150 27.21 -11.58 15.84
CA LEU A 150 27.59 -12.99 15.95
C LEU A 150 28.92 -13.28 15.24
N ALA A 151 29.10 -12.80 14.01
CA ALA A 151 30.37 -12.94 13.31
C ALA A 151 31.53 -12.31 14.09
N GLY A 152 31.32 -11.15 14.70
CA GLY A 152 32.25 -10.46 15.59
C GLY A 152 32.58 -11.24 16.86
N TYR A 153 31.55 -11.69 17.58
CA TYR A 153 31.66 -12.48 18.81
C TYR A 153 32.54 -13.73 18.61
N LEU A 154 32.33 -14.46 17.51
CA LEU A 154 33.13 -15.64 17.18
C LEU A 154 34.61 -15.33 16.92
N ARG A 155 35.01 -14.06 16.73
CA ARG A 155 36.43 -13.66 16.56
C ARG A 155 37.20 -13.64 17.88
N VAL A 156 36.50 -13.56 19.00
CA VAL A 156 37.12 -13.46 20.32
C VAL A 156 37.60 -14.84 20.77
N LYS A 157 38.92 -15.01 20.95
CA LYS A 157 39.52 -16.29 21.33
C LYS A 157 39.51 -16.57 22.83
N ARG A 158 39.64 -15.52 23.65
CA ARG A 158 39.71 -15.64 25.11
C ARG A 158 38.30 -15.82 25.69
N PRO A 159 38.02 -16.89 26.45
CA PRO A 159 36.64 -17.26 26.77
C PRO A 159 35.96 -16.30 27.76
N TRP A 160 36.68 -15.79 28.76
CA TRP A 160 36.14 -14.77 29.68
C TRP A 160 35.89 -13.42 29.00
N LEU A 161 36.81 -12.97 28.14
CA LEU A 161 36.60 -11.77 27.32
C LEU A 161 35.40 -11.96 26.38
N ARG A 162 35.27 -13.15 25.79
CA ARG A 162 34.16 -13.50 24.91
C ARG A 162 32.82 -13.45 25.65
N LEU A 163 32.74 -13.99 26.88
CA LEU A 163 31.53 -13.88 27.71
C LEU A 163 31.17 -12.41 27.99
N GLY A 164 32.14 -11.59 28.39
CA GLY A 164 31.94 -10.16 28.62
C GLY A 164 31.46 -9.43 27.37
N VAL A 165 32.10 -9.69 26.22
CA VAL A 165 31.67 -9.15 24.91
C VAL A 165 30.25 -9.62 24.58
N GLY A 166 29.89 -10.86 24.88
CA GLY A 166 28.54 -11.38 24.69
C GLY A 166 27.50 -10.60 25.48
N VAL A 167 27.74 -10.37 26.78
CA VAL A 167 26.82 -9.61 27.65
C VAL A 167 26.69 -8.17 27.17
N VAL A 168 27.81 -7.49 26.92
CA VAL A 168 27.81 -6.11 26.40
C VAL A 168 27.10 -6.03 25.05
N SER A 169 27.30 -7.02 24.17
CA SER A 169 26.58 -7.10 22.90
C SER A 169 25.09 -7.32 23.09
N ALA A 170 24.66 -8.09 24.10
CA ALA A 170 23.24 -8.28 24.40
C ALA A 170 22.57 -6.96 24.79
N TRP A 171 23.23 -6.16 25.63
CA TRP A 171 22.75 -4.83 26.04
C TRP A 171 22.69 -3.87 24.85
N ALA A 172 23.76 -3.80 24.07
CA ALA A 172 23.82 -2.96 22.89
C ALA A 172 22.77 -3.38 21.84
N LEU A 173 22.60 -4.68 21.60
CA LEU A 173 21.59 -5.20 20.67
C LEU A 173 20.17 -4.97 21.17
N PHE A 174 19.90 -5.08 22.47
CA PHE A 174 18.56 -4.76 22.99
C PHE A 174 18.21 -3.29 22.71
N TYR A 175 19.15 -2.38 22.97
CA TYR A 175 18.96 -0.96 22.67
C TYR A 175 18.80 -0.69 21.17
N LEU A 176 19.67 -1.27 20.33
CA LEU A 176 19.68 -0.99 18.89
C LEU A 176 18.55 -1.71 18.13
N THR A 177 18.26 -2.95 18.51
CA THR A 177 17.45 -3.91 17.74
C THR A 177 16.26 -4.46 18.52
N GLY A 178 15.84 -3.81 19.60
CA GLY A 178 14.70 -4.26 20.40
C GLY A 178 14.83 -5.74 20.76
N PRO A 179 13.81 -6.59 20.57
CA PRO A 179 13.82 -7.98 21.05
C PRO A 179 14.76 -8.93 20.27
N ALA A 180 15.31 -8.51 19.12
CA ALA A 180 16.16 -9.38 18.28
C ALA A 180 17.48 -9.80 18.96
N TRP A 181 17.87 -9.11 20.03
CA TRP A 181 18.98 -9.47 20.90
C TRP A 181 18.88 -10.91 21.43
N LEU A 182 17.67 -11.44 21.64
CA LEU A 182 17.44 -12.79 22.15
C LEU A 182 17.95 -13.86 21.17
N ALA A 183 17.71 -13.68 19.87
CA ALA A 183 18.21 -14.61 18.86
C ALA A 183 19.75 -14.65 18.87
N ALA A 184 20.40 -13.49 19.01
CA ALA A 184 21.85 -13.40 19.15
C ALA A 184 22.34 -14.06 20.44
N TRP A 185 21.67 -13.82 21.57
CA TRP A 185 22.01 -14.42 22.85
C TRP A 185 21.87 -15.94 22.83
N LEU A 186 20.79 -16.47 22.26
CA LEU A 186 20.62 -17.91 22.05
C LEU A 186 21.74 -18.50 21.19
N CYS A 187 22.19 -17.78 20.16
CA CYS A 187 23.38 -18.20 19.40
C CYS A 187 24.65 -18.20 20.26
N PHE A 188 24.86 -17.21 21.12
CA PHE A 188 26.03 -17.19 22.01
C PHE A 188 26.02 -18.37 22.98
N LEU A 189 24.87 -18.64 23.60
CA LEU A 189 24.68 -19.78 24.51
C LEU A 189 24.95 -21.12 23.81
N LEU A 190 24.34 -21.33 22.64
CA LEU A 190 24.52 -22.53 21.85
C LEU A 190 25.99 -22.71 21.46
N TYR A 191 26.72 -21.64 21.12
CA TYR A 191 28.14 -21.74 20.78
C TYR A 191 29.01 -22.14 21.98
N GLU A 192 28.78 -21.53 23.15
CA GLU A 192 29.50 -21.87 24.38
C GLU A 192 29.17 -23.28 24.90
N TRP A 193 27.96 -23.76 24.63
CA TRP A 193 27.56 -25.13 24.96
C TRP A 193 28.21 -26.16 24.02
N LEU A 194 28.22 -25.87 22.71
CA LEU A 194 28.78 -26.75 21.68
C LEU A 194 30.32 -26.78 21.67
N THR A 195 30.97 -25.79 22.30
CA THR A 195 32.43 -25.76 22.47
C THR A 195 32.81 -26.14 23.90
N ASP A 196 33.95 -26.81 24.10
CA ASP A 196 34.46 -27.09 25.45
C ASP A 196 35.05 -25.84 26.09
N SER A 197 34.14 -24.95 26.49
CA SER A 197 34.44 -23.70 27.16
C SER A 197 34.57 -23.90 28.67
N ARG A 198 35.59 -23.29 29.27
CA ARG A 198 35.79 -23.26 30.73
C ARG A 198 34.75 -22.40 31.45
N VAL A 199 33.88 -21.71 30.70
CA VAL A 199 32.95 -20.69 31.21
C VAL A 199 31.54 -21.26 31.39
N LYS A 200 31.32 -22.56 31.14
CA LYS A 200 29.99 -23.21 31.24
C LYS A 200 29.24 -22.91 32.54
N VAL A 201 29.94 -22.85 33.67
CA VAL A 201 29.35 -22.53 34.99
C VAL A 201 28.91 -21.05 35.09
N ALA A 202 29.64 -20.13 34.45
CA ALA A 202 29.35 -18.69 34.49
C ALA A 202 28.27 -18.26 33.47
N ILE A 203 27.85 -19.15 32.56
CA ILE A 203 26.80 -18.88 31.55
C ILE A 203 25.47 -18.51 32.21
N GLY A 204 25.10 -19.17 33.31
CA GLY A 204 23.86 -18.88 34.03
C GLY A 204 23.83 -17.44 34.53
N GLY A 205 24.88 -17.00 35.23
CA GLY A 205 25.02 -15.63 35.69
C GLY A 205 25.09 -14.61 34.54
N ALA A 206 25.81 -14.93 33.47
CA ALA A 206 25.86 -14.07 32.28
C ALA A 206 24.50 -13.93 31.60
N THR A 207 23.66 -14.97 31.61
CA THR A 207 22.30 -14.93 31.05
C THR A 207 21.39 -14.02 31.86
N LEU A 208 21.46 -14.09 33.19
CA LEU A 208 20.72 -13.15 34.06
C LEU A 208 21.15 -11.70 33.79
N LEU A 209 22.46 -11.47 33.65
CA LEU A 209 22.98 -10.14 33.36
C LEU A 209 22.61 -9.64 31.94
N ALA A 210 22.56 -10.54 30.96
CA ALA A 210 22.13 -10.21 29.60
C ALA A 210 20.63 -9.91 29.49
N MET A 211 19.80 -10.53 30.31
CA MET A 211 18.34 -10.30 30.36
C MET A 211 17.96 -8.98 31.06
N LEU A 212 18.85 -8.44 31.90
CA LEU A 212 18.57 -7.28 32.74
C LEU A 212 18.04 -6.06 31.97
N PRO A 213 18.58 -5.64 30.81
CA PRO A 213 18.04 -4.52 30.04
C PRO A 213 16.60 -4.74 29.56
N ALA A 214 16.29 -5.95 29.11
CA ALA A 214 14.95 -6.29 28.63
C ALA A 214 13.93 -6.34 29.78
N VAL A 215 14.34 -6.88 30.93
CA VAL A 215 13.51 -6.90 32.15
C VAL A 215 13.28 -5.49 32.67
N LEU A 216 14.31 -4.65 32.76
CA LEU A 216 14.16 -3.25 33.15
C LEU A 216 13.32 -2.45 32.16
N GLY A 217 13.53 -2.65 30.85
CA GLY A 217 12.73 -2.01 29.81
C GLY A 217 11.25 -2.37 29.90
N TYR A 218 10.93 -3.63 30.23
CA TYR A 218 9.56 -4.06 30.50
C TYR A 218 9.00 -3.46 31.80
N GLN A 219 9.74 -3.53 32.91
CA GLN A 219 9.28 -3.02 34.22
C GLN A 219 9.06 -1.51 34.24
N THR A 220 9.88 -0.75 33.50
CA THR A 220 9.75 0.71 33.36
C THR A 220 8.69 1.12 32.34
N GLY A 221 8.12 0.16 31.59
CA GLY A 221 7.19 0.41 30.49
C GLY A 221 7.85 0.94 29.20
N LEU A 222 9.17 1.15 29.19
CA LEU A 222 9.91 1.66 28.02
C LEU A 222 9.85 0.71 26.81
N ALA A 223 9.81 -0.60 27.05
CA ALA A 223 9.72 -1.61 26.00
C ALA A 223 8.26 -2.01 25.66
N GLY A 224 7.27 -1.46 26.36
CA GLY A 224 5.86 -1.79 26.19
C GLY A 224 5.49 -3.17 26.73
N GLU A 225 4.67 -3.90 25.97
CA GLU A 225 4.16 -5.22 26.37
C GLU A 225 5.23 -6.31 26.32
N PHE A 226 5.03 -7.39 27.09
CA PHE A 226 5.94 -8.54 27.11
C PHE A 226 6.22 -9.12 25.72
N ARG A 227 5.17 -9.24 24.87
CA ARG A 227 5.31 -9.74 23.50
C ARG A 227 6.23 -8.85 22.65
N ILE A 228 6.20 -7.54 22.86
CA ILE A 228 7.02 -6.58 22.12
C ILE A 228 8.45 -6.54 22.69
N ALA A 229 8.61 -6.68 24.00
CA ALA A 229 9.92 -6.65 24.64
C ALA A 229 10.77 -7.90 24.38
N PHE A 230 10.15 -9.07 24.17
CA PHE A 230 10.85 -10.36 24.10
C PHE A 230 10.55 -11.20 22.84
N LEU A 231 9.50 -10.93 22.07
CA LEU A 231 9.14 -11.79 20.93
C LEU A 231 9.33 -11.07 19.59
N PRO A 232 9.40 -11.83 18.47
CA PRO A 232 9.39 -11.27 17.12
C PRO A 232 8.15 -10.45 16.79
N ASP A 233 7.10 -10.52 17.63
CA ASP A 233 5.85 -9.78 17.48
C ASP A 233 6.04 -8.26 17.50
N ALA A 234 7.16 -7.74 18.03
CA ALA A 234 7.50 -6.31 17.90
C ALA A 234 7.68 -5.84 16.45
N TYR A 235 7.83 -6.78 15.52
CA TYR A 235 8.15 -6.53 14.13
C TYR A 235 7.00 -6.80 13.16
N THR A 236 5.78 -6.77 13.67
CA THR A 236 4.55 -6.81 12.89
C THR A 236 3.55 -5.89 13.56
N ASN A 237 2.52 -5.53 12.80
CA ASN A 237 1.39 -4.80 13.35
C ASN A 237 0.88 -5.46 14.66
N PRO A 238 0.91 -4.75 15.80
CA PRO A 238 0.55 -5.32 17.11
C PRO A 238 -0.88 -5.84 17.21
N ARG A 239 -1.78 -5.37 16.33
CA ARG A 239 -3.19 -5.80 16.29
C ARG A 239 -3.37 -7.18 15.64
N LEU A 240 -2.34 -7.70 14.98
CA LEU A 240 -2.37 -9.00 14.30
C LEU A 240 -1.73 -10.09 15.18
N PRO A 241 -2.17 -11.36 15.04
CA PRO A 241 -1.51 -12.47 15.69
C PRO A 241 -0.09 -12.65 15.17
N GLY A 242 0.79 -13.24 16.00
CA GLY A 242 2.18 -13.49 15.64
C GLY A 242 2.29 -14.32 14.35
N GLN A 243 3.03 -13.81 13.37
CA GLN A 243 3.16 -14.46 12.08
C GLN A 243 4.21 -15.59 12.14
N PRO A 244 3.88 -16.84 11.80
CA PRO A 244 4.81 -17.98 11.92
C PRO A 244 6.14 -17.77 11.18
N LEU A 245 6.11 -17.06 10.05
CA LEU A 245 7.30 -16.74 9.26
C LEU A 245 8.32 -15.87 10.04
N LEU A 246 7.86 -14.97 10.91
CA LEU A 246 8.74 -14.13 11.74
C LEU A 246 9.49 -14.96 12.78
N TYR A 247 8.79 -15.91 13.41
CA TYR A 247 9.41 -16.86 14.33
C TYR A 247 10.40 -17.77 13.59
N ALA A 248 10.04 -18.26 12.40
CA ALA A 248 10.95 -19.05 11.56
C ALA A 248 12.21 -18.26 11.16
N LEU A 249 12.05 -16.98 10.78
CA LEU A 249 13.16 -16.07 10.48
C LEU A 249 14.10 -15.93 11.67
N TRP A 250 13.58 -15.75 12.88
CA TRP A 250 14.41 -15.61 14.07
C TRP A 250 15.10 -16.89 14.50
N LEU A 251 14.37 -18.00 14.53
CA LEU A 251 14.90 -19.32 14.85
C LEU A 251 15.89 -19.82 13.79
N SER A 252 15.88 -19.25 12.59
CA SER A 252 16.85 -19.58 11.55
C SER A 252 18.28 -19.27 11.97
N LEU A 253 18.54 -18.23 12.78
CA LEU A 253 19.89 -17.90 13.26
C LEU A 253 20.50 -19.01 14.14
N PRO A 254 19.87 -19.42 15.26
CA PRO A 254 20.38 -20.51 16.08
C PRO A 254 20.38 -21.84 15.32
N LEU A 255 19.42 -22.08 14.42
CA LEU A 255 19.39 -23.25 13.55
C LEU A 255 20.63 -23.31 12.64
N VAL A 256 20.94 -22.23 11.93
CA VAL A 256 22.12 -22.15 11.04
C VAL A 256 23.38 -22.43 11.83
N MET A 257 23.49 -21.89 13.04
CA MET A 257 24.65 -22.10 13.88
C MET A 257 24.75 -23.55 14.40
N GLY A 258 23.64 -24.14 14.83
CA GLY A 258 23.57 -25.55 15.26
C GLY A 258 23.93 -26.51 14.13
N LEU A 259 23.37 -26.29 12.92
CA LEU A 259 23.67 -27.09 11.73
C LEU A 259 25.12 -26.92 11.28
N ALA A 260 25.68 -25.71 11.33
CA ALA A 260 27.09 -25.47 11.01
C ALA A 260 28.03 -26.18 12.01
N ALA A 261 27.69 -26.17 13.30
CA ALA A 261 28.44 -26.88 14.33
C ALA A 261 28.32 -28.40 14.19
N TRP A 262 27.15 -28.93 13.82
CA TRP A 262 26.95 -30.34 13.49
C TRP A 262 27.77 -30.74 12.25
N GLY A 263 27.73 -29.93 11.20
CA GLY A 263 28.45 -30.14 9.94
C GLY A 263 29.96 -30.28 10.13
N ARG A 264 30.53 -29.66 11.18
CA ARG A 264 31.94 -29.84 11.57
C ARG A 264 32.31 -31.30 11.87
N ARG A 265 31.35 -32.13 12.32
CA ARG A 265 31.57 -33.55 12.66
C ARG A 265 31.48 -34.47 11.44
N LEU A 266 30.97 -33.99 10.31
CA LEU A 266 30.77 -34.80 9.11
C LEU A 266 32.07 -34.94 8.30
N PRO A 267 32.34 -36.14 7.74
CA PRO A 267 33.50 -36.36 6.89
C PRO A 267 33.42 -35.52 5.60
N GLN A 268 34.58 -35.07 5.11
CA GLN A 268 34.64 -34.19 3.94
C GLN A 268 34.24 -34.92 2.65
N ILE A 269 33.32 -34.34 1.88
CA ILE A 269 32.94 -34.81 0.55
C ILE A 269 34.10 -34.52 -0.42
N ARG A 270 34.99 -35.50 -0.65
CA ARG A 270 36.24 -35.33 -1.42
C ARG A 270 36.10 -35.44 -2.95
N LYS A 271 35.00 -36.00 -3.49
CA LYS A 271 34.83 -36.19 -4.94
C LYS A 271 34.28 -34.92 -5.59
N ARG A 272 35.07 -34.28 -6.49
CA ARG A 272 34.70 -33.04 -7.21
C ARG A 272 33.33 -33.10 -7.92
N GLY A 273 33.00 -34.23 -8.57
CA GLY A 273 31.70 -34.40 -9.24
C GLY A 273 30.51 -34.44 -8.27
N MET A 274 30.69 -35.06 -7.09
CA MET A 274 29.67 -35.14 -6.05
C MET A 274 29.48 -33.80 -5.33
N SER A 275 30.55 -33.00 -5.20
CA SER A 275 30.50 -31.65 -4.63
C SER A 275 29.69 -30.67 -5.51
N ASN A 276 29.83 -30.73 -6.83
CA ASN A 276 29.06 -29.87 -7.74
C ASN A 276 27.57 -30.24 -7.75
N GLY A 277 27.25 -31.55 -7.70
CA GLY A 277 25.86 -32.01 -7.60
C GLY A 277 25.17 -31.57 -6.31
N VAL A 278 25.88 -31.60 -5.18
CA VAL A 278 25.36 -31.12 -3.88
C VAL A 278 25.13 -29.61 -3.88
N LEU A 279 26.01 -28.83 -4.52
CA LEU A 279 25.81 -27.39 -4.68
C LEU A 279 24.59 -27.12 -5.58
N LEU A 280 24.48 -27.78 -6.73
CA LEU A 280 23.34 -27.63 -7.63
C LEU A 280 22.02 -28.00 -6.94
N PHE A 281 22.01 -29.07 -6.13
CA PHE A 281 20.84 -29.46 -5.36
C PHE A 281 20.43 -28.39 -4.33
N GLN A 282 21.39 -27.82 -3.60
CA GLN A 282 21.13 -26.68 -2.71
C GLN A 282 20.56 -25.48 -3.47
N TRP A 283 21.06 -25.20 -4.68
CA TRP A 283 20.53 -24.14 -5.54
C TRP A 283 19.09 -24.41 -5.96
N LEU A 284 18.78 -25.64 -6.39
CA LEU A 284 17.42 -26.03 -6.79
C LEU A 284 16.45 -25.94 -5.60
N LEU A 285 16.85 -26.38 -4.41
CA LEU A 285 16.04 -26.24 -3.19
C LEU A 285 15.77 -24.78 -2.84
N MET A 286 16.77 -23.92 -3.00
CA MET A 286 16.65 -22.49 -2.70
C MET A 286 15.70 -21.79 -3.66
N VAL A 287 15.87 -22.01 -4.98
CA VAL A 287 15.00 -21.43 -6.00
C VAL A 287 13.58 -21.99 -5.89
N GLY A 288 13.44 -23.31 -5.71
CA GLY A 288 12.15 -23.96 -5.52
C GLY A 288 11.45 -23.47 -4.25
N GLY A 289 12.16 -23.39 -3.13
CA GLY A 289 11.64 -22.89 -1.86
C GLY A 289 11.22 -21.41 -1.93
N LEU A 290 12.02 -20.57 -2.60
CA LEU A 290 11.68 -19.17 -2.83
C LEU A 290 10.42 -19.05 -3.70
N GLN A 291 10.31 -19.80 -4.80
CA GLN A 291 9.14 -19.79 -5.67
C GLN A 291 7.87 -20.27 -4.96
N ILE A 292 7.97 -21.34 -4.16
CA ILE A 292 6.86 -21.82 -3.32
C ILE A 292 6.48 -20.76 -2.28
N GLY A 293 7.47 -20.17 -1.61
CA GLY A 293 7.26 -19.12 -0.62
C GLY A 293 6.58 -17.89 -1.21
N ILE A 294 7.04 -17.40 -2.37
CA ILE A 294 6.42 -16.27 -3.07
C ILE A 294 4.95 -16.58 -3.36
N ARG A 295 4.63 -17.74 -3.95
CA ARG A 295 3.23 -18.12 -4.24
C ARG A 295 2.36 -18.21 -2.99
N HIS A 296 2.95 -18.51 -1.83
CA HIS A 296 2.21 -18.64 -0.58
C HIS A 296 1.99 -17.29 0.11
N TYR A 297 2.99 -16.41 0.11
CA TYR A 297 2.95 -15.12 0.83
C TYR A 297 2.49 -13.95 -0.05
N GLU A 298 2.65 -14.04 -1.37
CA GLU A 298 2.14 -13.06 -2.32
C GLU A 298 0.65 -13.32 -2.58
N SER A 299 -0.20 -12.47 -2.00
CA SER A 299 -1.64 -12.51 -2.28
C SER A 299 -1.93 -11.74 -3.57
N GLN A 300 -2.34 -12.45 -4.63
CA GLN A 300 -2.66 -11.84 -5.92
C GLN A 300 -3.74 -10.75 -5.81
N SER A 301 -4.75 -10.94 -4.94
CA SER A 301 -5.78 -9.93 -4.72
C SER A 301 -5.22 -8.66 -4.07
N MET A 302 -4.29 -8.81 -3.12
CA MET A 302 -3.63 -7.66 -2.49
C MET A 302 -2.67 -6.97 -3.45
N THR A 303 -1.92 -7.71 -4.27
CA THR A 303 -1.01 -7.14 -5.27
C THR A 303 -1.77 -6.26 -6.26
N LEU A 304 -2.94 -6.71 -6.74
CA LEU A 304 -3.78 -5.89 -7.63
C LEU A 304 -4.26 -4.62 -6.92
N VAL A 305 -4.70 -4.69 -5.66
CA VAL A 305 -5.12 -3.49 -4.91
C VAL A 305 -3.98 -2.48 -4.75
N GLN A 306 -2.75 -2.96 -4.52
CA GLN A 306 -1.56 -2.11 -4.44
C GLN A 306 -1.23 -1.45 -5.78
N GLU A 307 -1.39 -2.17 -6.89
CA GLU A 307 -1.24 -1.65 -8.24
C GLU A 307 -2.29 -0.57 -8.55
N LEU A 308 -3.57 -0.81 -8.23
CA LEU A 308 -4.64 0.18 -8.41
C LEU A 308 -4.41 1.43 -7.56
N ASP A 309 -4.00 1.24 -6.30
CA ASP A 309 -3.65 2.34 -5.40
C ASP A 309 -2.50 3.19 -5.96
N TYR A 310 -1.46 2.54 -6.49
CA TYR A 310 -0.33 3.20 -7.14
C TYR A 310 -0.80 4.02 -8.34
N HIS A 311 -1.56 3.42 -9.27
CA HIS A 311 -2.02 4.13 -10.45
C HIS A 311 -2.94 5.31 -10.09
N ALA A 312 -3.82 5.15 -9.10
CA ALA A 312 -4.67 6.23 -8.61
C ALA A 312 -3.85 7.38 -8.00
N ARG A 313 -2.84 7.05 -7.16
CA ARG A 313 -1.95 8.03 -6.53
C ARG A 313 -1.20 8.89 -7.55
N TYR A 314 -0.73 8.28 -8.63
CA TYR A 314 0.02 8.96 -9.70
C TYR A 314 -0.87 9.43 -10.87
N ARG A 315 -2.20 9.38 -10.73
CA ARG A 315 -3.18 9.76 -11.75
C ARG A 315 -2.97 9.05 -13.11
N GLN A 316 -2.54 7.79 -13.08
CA GLN A 316 -2.32 6.93 -14.26
C GLN A 316 -3.60 6.18 -14.65
N TRP A 317 -4.64 6.94 -15.03
CA TRP A 317 -5.99 6.41 -15.23
C TRP A 317 -6.10 5.37 -16.35
N ASP A 318 -5.33 5.52 -17.43
CA ASP A 318 -5.31 4.55 -18.53
C ASP A 318 -4.75 3.18 -18.09
N ALA A 319 -3.66 3.19 -17.32
CA ALA A 319 -3.08 1.96 -16.78
C ALA A 319 -4.02 1.29 -15.77
N LEU A 320 -4.70 2.09 -14.95
CA LEU A 320 -5.70 1.61 -14.00
C LEU A 320 -6.86 0.89 -14.70
N LEU A 321 -7.41 1.49 -15.77
CA LEU A 321 -8.51 0.88 -16.54
C LEU A 321 -8.08 -0.34 -17.37
N ALA A 322 -6.79 -0.47 -17.70
CA ALA A 322 -6.24 -1.63 -18.39
C ALA A 322 -5.95 -2.83 -17.46
N ALA A 323 -5.97 -2.64 -16.14
CA ALA A 323 -5.74 -3.69 -15.16
C ALA A 323 -6.85 -4.77 -15.22
N PRO A 324 -6.58 -6.01 -14.77
CA PRO A 324 -7.55 -7.12 -14.77
C PRO A 324 -8.61 -6.96 -13.66
N LEU A 325 -9.43 -5.92 -13.77
CA LEU A 325 -10.46 -5.55 -12.81
C LEU A 325 -11.60 -6.56 -12.79
N ARG A 326 -12.06 -6.88 -11.57
CA ARG A 326 -13.29 -7.66 -11.31
C ARG A 326 -14.40 -6.77 -10.78
N SER A 327 -14.66 -5.68 -11.49
CA SER A 327 -15.62 -4.62 -11.10
C SER A 327 -17.08 -5.07 -11.10
N ASP A 328 -17.37 -6.26 -11.63
CA ASP A 328 -18.66 -6.95 -11.56
C ASP A 328 -18.89 -7.65 -10.21
N GLN A 329 -17.81 -7.94 -9.46
CA GLN A 329 -17.86 -8.77 -8.24
C GLN A 329 -17.22 -8.09 -7.03
N ASN A 330 -16.39 -7.06 -7.24
CA ASN A 330 -15.65 -6.39 -6.18
C ASN A 330 -15.89 -4.87 -6.22
N ALA A 331 -16.59 -4.36 -5.22
CA ALA A 331 -16.89 -2.94 -5.04
C ALA A 331 -15.64 -2.06 -5.03
N LEU A 332 -14.52 -2.53 -4.46
CA LEU A 332 -13.28 -1.77 -4.41
C LEU A 332 -12.65 -1.62 -5.81
N HIS A 333 -12.71 -2.67 -6.65
CA HIS A 333 -12.24 -2.58 -8.04
C HIS A 333 -13.12 -1.64 -8.86
N ALA A 334 -14.45 -1.77 -8.71
CA ALA A 334 -15.41 -0.87 -9.35
C ALA A 334 -15.20 0.60 -8.91
N ALA A 335 -14.88 0.83 -7.64
CA ALA A 335 -14.63 2.17 -7.10
C ALA A 335 -13.37 2.82 -7.70
N TYR A 336 -12.26 2.09 -7.84
CA TYR A 336 -11.09 2.58 -8.58
C TYR A 336 -11.41 2.86 -10.05
N GLN A 337 -12.14 1.95 -10.70
CA GLN A 337 -12.57 2.10 -12.09
C GLN A 337 -13.40 3.36 -12.27
N ASN A 338 -14.44 3.54 -11.45
CA ASN A 338 -15.36 4.66 -11.55
C ASN A 338 -14.68 5.98 -11.15
N LEU A 339 -13.73 5.98 -10.20
CA LEU A 339 -12.87 7.14 -9.95
C LEU A 339 -12.04 7.51 -11.19
N ALA A 340 -11.44 6.53 -11.88
CA ALA A 340 -10.70 6.78 -13.11
C ALA A 340 -11.59 7.29 -14.25
N LEU A 341 -12.81 6.75 -14.41
CA LEU A 341 -13.79 7.27 -15.36
C LEU A 341 -14.19 8.71 -15.03
N ALA A 342 -14.37 9.04 -13.75
CA ALA A 342 -14.70 10.37 -13.28
C ALA A 342 -13.59 11.38 -13.59
N GLU A 343 -12.35 11.07 -13.23
CA GLU A 343 -11.19 11.94 -13.49
C GLU A 343 -10.88 12.11 -14.98
N LYS A 344 -11.34 11.19 -15.84
CA LYS A 344 -11.29 11.31 -17.30
C LYS A 344 -12.49 12.05 -17.91
N GLY A 345 -13.51 12.38 -17.12
CA GLY A 345 -14.76 12.98 -17.61
C GLY A 345 -15.64 12.00 -18.40
N TRP A 346 -15.51 10.69 -18.17
CA TRP A 346 -16.23 9.62 -18.87
C TRP A 346 -17.33 8.97 -18.02
N LEU A 347 -17.44 9.34 -16.74
CA LEU A 347 -18.29 8.63 -15.78
C LEU A 347 -19.74 8.55 -16.26
N ALA A 348 -20.40 9.66 -16.58
CA ALA A 348 -21.81 9.65 -16.99
C ALA A 348 -22.05 9.23 -18.45
N ASP A 349 -21.02 9.19 -19.30
CA ASP A 349 -21.14 8.80 -20.71
C ASP A 349 -20.85 7.32 -20.95
N GLN A 350 -19.91 6.76 -20.19
CA GLN A 350 -19.34 5.45 -20.47
C GLN A 350 -19.45 4.47 -19.29
N LEU A 351 -20.14 4.80 -18.19
CA LEU A 351 -20.26 3.94 -17.00
C LEU A 351 -20.55 2.47 -17.35
N LEU A 352 -21.52 2.27 -18.25
CA LEU A 352 -22.05 0.95 -18.64
C LEU A 352 -21.25 0.30 -19.78
N ASN A 353 -20.20 0.96 -20.29
CA ASN A 353 -19.18 0.32 -21.11
C ASN A 353 -18.30 -0.62 -20.26
N PHE A 354 -18.26 -0.40 -18.95
CA PHE A 354 -17.44 -1.15 -18.01
C PHE A 354 -18.31 -2.04 -17.10
N PRO A 355 -17.76 -3.14 -16.55
CA PRO A 355 -18.48 -3.95 -15.59
C PRO A 355 -18.80 -3.17 -14.30
N GLN A 356 -19.99 -3.39 -13.74
CA GLN A 356 -20.48 -2.70 -12.54
C GLN A 356 -21.06 -3.71 -11.54
N VAL A 357 -20.88 -3.43 -10.25
CA VAL A 357 -21.40 -4.23 -9.11
C VAL A 357 -22.56 -3.52 -8.39
N GLY A 358 -23.04 -2.39 -8.94
CA GLY A 358 -24.09 -1.55 -8.37
C GLY A 358 -23.53 -0.31 -7.66
N PRO A 359 -24.35 0.39 -6.85
CA PRO A 359 -24.00 1.68 -6.26
C PRO A 359 -22.79 1.62 -5.30
N GLU A 360 -22.53 0.47 -4.69
CA GLU A 360 -21.31 0.24 -3.88
C GLU A 360 -20.02 0.40 -4.69
N GLY A 361 -20.09 0.25 -6.02
CA GLY A 361 -18.98 0.52 -6.92
C GLY A 361 -18.68 2.00 -7.13
N LEU A 362 -19.52 2.94 -6.65
CA LEU A 362 -19.20 4.37 -6.61
C LEU A 362 -18.60 4.76 -5.27
N CYS A 363 -19.18 4.26 -4.18
CA CYS A 363 -18.73 4.47 -2.81
C CYS A 363 -18.75 3.14 -2.05
N PRO A 364 -17.61 2.46 -1.91
CA PRO A 364 -17.56 1.20 -1.19
C PRO A 364 -17.84 1.43 0.30
N SER A 365 -18.46 0.44 0.95
CA SER A 365 -18.74 0.49 2.38
C SER A 365 -17.47 0.66 3.21
N TRP A 366 -17.46 1.65 4.10
CA TRP A 366 -16.32 1.91 4.98
C TRP A 366 -16.12 0.76 5.97
N ASN A 367 -14.92 0.17 5.97
CA ASN A 367 -14.56 -0.98 6.80
C ASN A 367 -13.44 -0.68 7.82
N ARG A 368 -13.16 0.60 8.08
CA ARG A 368 -12.11 1.08 9.02
C ARG A 368 -10.68 0.71 8.64
N LEU A 369 -10.45 0.16 7.44
CA LEU A 369 -9.10 -0.07 6.93
C LEU A 369 -8.54 1.20 6.28
N THR A 370 -7.22 1.40 6.43
CA THR A 370 -6.52 2.53 5.81
C THR A 370 -6.67 2.55 4.29
N THR A 371 -6.63 1.38 3.63
CA THR A 371 -6.78 1.26 2.17
C THR A 371 -8.12 1.82 1.68
N VAL A 372 -9.22 1.39 2.30
CA VAL A 372 -10.57 1.85 1.91
C VAL A 372 -10.77 3.31 2.28
N SER A 373 -10.27 3.74 3.44
CA SER A 373 -10.35 5.14 3.87
C SER A 373 -9.56 6.06 2.91
N THR A 374 -8.42 5.61 2.39
CA THR A 374 -7.63 6.34 1.39
C THR A 374 -8.38 6.48 0.08
N LEU A 375 -8.93 5.38 -0.45
CA LEU A 375 -9.74 5.39 -1.66
C LEU A 375 -10.99 6.28 -1.52
N LEU A 376 -11.74 6.13 -0.42
CA LEU A 376 -12.91 6.98 -0.15
C LEU A 376 -12.54 8.45 -0.02
N SER A 377 -11.38 8.76 0.56
CA SER A 377 -10.88 10.14 0.62
C SER A 377 -10.66 10.73 -0.77
N ASP A 378 -10.11 9.94 -1.70
CA ASP A 378 -9.91 10.36 -3.10
C ASP A 378 -11.24 10.48 -3.85
N ILE A 379 -12.16 9.53 -3.68
CA ILE A 379 -13.50 9.56 -4.28
C ILE A 379 -14.30 10.78 -3.81
N TYR A 380 -14.37 11.01 -2.50
CA TYR A 380 -15.09 12.17 -1.97
C TYR A 380 -14.42 13.49 -2.36
N TYR A 381 -13.10 13.51 -2.50
CA TYR A 381 -12.42 14.68 -3.04
C TYR A 381 -12.81 14.94 -4.49
N ALA A 382 -12.84 13.91 -5.34
CA ALA A 382 -13.28 14.01 -6.74
C ALA A 382 -14.73 14.52 -6.83
N MET A 383 -15.64 13.97 -6.01
CA MET A 383 -17.05 14.38 -5.91
C MET A 383 -17.26 15.82 -5.40
N GLY A 384 -16.25 16.48 -4.85
CA GLY A 384 -16.41 17.79 -4.21
C GLY A 384 -16.92 17.74 -2.76
N GLN A 385 -17.06 16.54 -2.19
CA GLN A 385 -17.44 16.31 -0.78
C GLN A 385 -16.23 16.48 0.16
N ILE A 386 -15.74 17.71 0.28
CA ILE A 386 -14.48 18.04 0.96
C ILE A 386 -14.47 17.64 2.44
N GLY A 387 -15.60 17.82 3.16
CA GLY A 387 -15.73 17.41 4.56
C GLY A 387 -15.59 15.89 4.74
N LEU A 388 -16.23 15.09 3.88
CA LEU A 388 -16.12 13.63 3.91
C LEU A 388 -14.73 13.16 3.48
N SER A 389 -14.13 13.80 2.48
CA SER A 389 -12.75 13.52 2.07
C SER A 389 -11.77 13.74 3.22
N GLN A 390 -11.91 14.86 3.93
CA GLN A 390 -11.11 15.20 5.10
C GLN A 390 -11.32 14.17 6.23
N ARG A 391 -12.57 13.80 6.51
CA ARG A 391 -12.89 12.75 7.50
C ARG A 391 -12.20 11.43 7.16
N MET A 392 -12.33 10.96 5.92
CA MET A 392 -11.72 9.70 5.49
C MET A 392 -10.19 9.75 5.51
N ALA A 393 -9.59 10.91 5.20
CA ALA A 393 -8.15 11.09 5.37
C ALA A 393 -7.73 11.00 6.85
N PHE A 394 -8.50 11.58 7.76
CA PHE A 394 -8.24 11.47 9.20
C PHE A 394 -8.41 10.03 9.72
N GLU A 395 -9.51 9.37 9.35
CA GLU A 395 -9.77 7.97 9.69
C GLU A 395 -8.66 7.05 9.14
N GLY A 396 -8.22 7.28 7.90
CA GLY A 396 -7.11 6.53 7.30
C GLY A 396 -5.79 6.73 8.04
N MET A 397 -5.50 7.94 8.52
CA MET A 397 -4.32 8.20 9.37
C MET A 397 -4.43 7.49 10.71
N VAL A 398 -5.58 7.55 11.39
CA VAL A 398 -5.80 6.88 12.69
C VAL A 398 -5.78 5.36 12.57
N ALA A 399 -6.30 4.83 11.47
CA ALA A 399 -6.27 3.40 11.17
C ALA A 399 -4.85 2.91 10.85
N SER A 400 -4.01 3.77 10.29
CA SER A 400 -2.60 3.48 10.00
C SER A 400 -1.82 3.24 11.29
N GLU A 401 -0.95 2.23 11.29
CA GLU A 401 -0.20 1.83 12.47
C GLU A 401 0.67 2.94 13.06
N TRP A 402 1.41 3.68 12.22
CA TRP A 402 2.30 4.76 12.67
C TRP A 402 1.63 6.14 12.73
N ALA A 403 0.29 6.20 12.57
CA ALA A 403 -0.54 7.39 12.70
C ALA A 403 -0.19 8.60 11.78
N VAL A 404 0.73 8.46 10.83
CA VAL A 404 1.11 9.54 9.90
C VAL A 404 1.40 8.98 8.50
N ASN A 405 0.39 9.03 7.64
CA ASN A 405 0.49 8.66 6.22
C ASN A 405 0.72 9.93 5.38
N PRO A 406 1.85 10.08 4.66
CA PRO A 406 2.15 11.30 3.88
C PRO A 406 1.09 11.64 2.83
N ARG A 407 0.52 10.65 2.14
CA ARG A 407 -0.52 10.88 1.12
C ARG A 407 -1.78 11.47 1.73
N LEU A 408 -2.22 10.90 2.86
CA LEU A 408 -3.39 11.43 3.58
C LEU A 408 -3.10 12.80 4.18
N LEU A 409 -1.86 13.05 4.64
CA LEU A 409 -1.46 14.36 5.14
C LEU A 409 -1.49 15.44 4.05
N LEU A 410 -1.04 15.12 2.82
CA LEU A 410 -1.19 15.99 1.65
C LEU A 410 -2.66 16.29 1.35
N ARG A 411 -3.53 15.27 1.39
CA ARG A 411 -4.98 15.45 1.23
C ARG A 411 -5.56 16.36 2.32
N LEU A 412 -5.09 16.24 3.56
CA LEU A 412 -5.50 17.12 4.64
C LEU A 412 -5.02 18.56 4.45
N VAL A 413 -3.85 18.78 3.86
CA VAL A 413 -3.43 20.14 3.45
C VAL A 413 -4.43 20.71 2.44
N GLN A 414 -4.74 19.97 1.37
CA GLN A 414 -5.67 20.42 0.33
C GLN A 414 -7.06 20.74 0.88
N THR A 415 -7.65 19.81 1.65
CA THR A 415 -8.99 20.01 2.22
C THR A 415 -9.04 21.19 3.19
N ASN A 416 -8.01 21.39 4.03
CA ASN A 416 -7.96 22.53 4.93
C ASN A 416 -7.76 23.86 4.18
N LEU A 417 -7.00 23.89 3.09
CA LEU A 417 -6.88 25.08 2.23
C LEU A 417 -8.23 25.44 1.58
N ILE A 418 -8.96 24.45 1.07
CA ILE A 418 -10.30 24.65 0.47
C ILE A 418 -11.29 25.18 1.52
N LEU A 419 -11.25 24.64 2.73
CA LEU A 419 -12.13 25.04 3.84
C LEU A 419 -11.70 26.35 4.52
N GLY A 420 -10.59 26.98 4.13
CA GLY A 420 -10.07 28.21 4.75
C GLY A 420 -9.37 28.01 6.10
N ASN A 421 -9.13 26.76 6.53
CA ASN A 421 -8.47 26.41 7.78
C ASN A 421 -6.93 26.49 7.68
N HIS A 422 -6.42 27.67 7.34
CA HIS A 422 -4.99 27.91 7.05
C HIS A 422 -4.04 27.55 8.21
N ALA A 423 -4.46 27.77 9.45
CA ALA A 423 -3.66 27.44 10.63
C ALA A 423 -3.35 25.94 10.72
N VAL A 424 -4.33 25.09 10.39
CA VAL A 424 -4.20 23.63 10.37
C VAL A 424 -3.37 23.20 9.17
N ALA A 425 -3.67 23.74 7.98
CA ALA A 425 -2.91 23.47 6.77
C ALA A 425 -1.41 23.78 6.96
N ARG A 426 -1.08 24.90 7.60
CA ARG A 426 0.32 25.28 7.90
C ARG A 426 1.03 24.27 8.78
N ARG A 427 0.36 23.69 9.78
CA ARG A 427 0.96 22.66 10.65
C ARG A 427 1.31 21.41 9.85
N TYR A 428 0.40 20.96 8.99
CA TYR A 428 0.64 19.80 8.13
C TYR A 428 1.72 20.05 7.06
N VAL A 429 1.75 21.24 6.46
CA VAL A 429 2.83 21.64 5.54
C VAL A 429 4.20 21.59 6.23
N ARG A 430 4.32 22.13 7.45
CA ARG A 430 5.59 22.09 8.21
C ARG A 430 6.08 20.65 8.44
N LEU A 431 5.19 19.74 8.84
CA LEU A 431 5.55 18.32 9.01
C LEU A 431 6.07 17.69 7.72
N LEU A 432 5.46 18.00 6.58
CA LEU A 432 5.89 17.48 5.28
C LEU A 432 7.21 18.12 4.78
N GLU A 433 7.48 19.38 5.13
CA GLU A 433 8.71 20.09 4.81
C GLU A 433 9.95 19.55 5.54
N GLU A 434 9.74 18.86 6.66
CA GLU A 434 10.78 18.15 7.41
C GLU A 434 11.13 16.78 6.81
N THR A 435 10.59 16.42 5.64
CA THR A 435 10.90 15.15 4.96
C THR A 435 11.82 15.35 3.76
N SER A 436 12.58 14.32 3.35
CA SER A 436 13.32 14.39 2.08
C SER A 436 12.39 14.32 0.87
N THR A 437 11.41 13.41 0.91
CA THR A 437 10.58 13.05 -0.25
C THR A 437 9.49 14.10 -0.57
N TYR A 438 8.81 14.64 0.45
CA TYR A 438 7.62 15.48 0.25
C TYR A 438 7.88 16.98 0.35
N LYS A 439 9.07 17.39 0.78
CA LYS A 439 9.40 18.80 1.03
C LYS A 439 9.13 19.74 -0.14
N LYS A 440 9.43 19.32 -1.38
CA LYS A 440 9.14 20.14 -2.57
C LYS A 440 7.65 20.33 -2.80
N GLN A 441 6.87 19.26 -2.67
CA GLN A 441 5.41 19.30 -2.83
C GLN A 441 4.77 20.11 -1.70
N ALA A 442 5.26 19.97 -0.47
CA ALA A 442 4.81 20.73 0.68
C ALA A 442 5.06 22.24 0.53
N ALA A 443 6.27 22.61 0.07
CA ALA A 443 6.64 24.00 -0.14
C ALA A 443 5.76 24.69 -1.20
N ALA A 444 5.30 23.95 -2.21
CA ALA A 444 4.38 24.47 -3.22
C ALA A 444 3.05 24.97 -2.60
N PHE A 445 2.59 24.34 -1.52
CA PHE A 445 1.36 24.76 -0.86
C PHE A 445 1.45 26.13 -0.17
N ARG A 446 2.66 26.65 0.08
CA ARG A 446 2.84 27.95 0.74
C ARG A 446 2.27 29.13 -0.04
N VAL A 447 2.11 29.00 -1.35
CA VAL A 447 1.53 30.06 -2.20
C VAL A 447 0.08 30.37 -1.81
N TRP A 448 -0.64 29.36 -1.30
CA TRP A 448 -2.05 29.47 -0.91
C TRP A 448 -2.28 29.74 0.58
N LEU A 449 -1.27 29.50 1.43
CA LEU A 449 -1.40 29.70 2.88
C LEU A 449 -1.69 31.18 3.21
N ASP A 450 -2.73 31.40 4.00
CA ASP A 450 -3.23 32.72 4.41
C ASP A 450 -3.65 33.63 3.25
N ARG A 451 -3.90 33.07 2.05
CA ARG A 451 -4.22 33.81 0.83
C ARG A 451 -5.43 33.19 0.14
N ASP A 452 -6.61 33.51 0.64
CA ASP A 452 -7.87 32.99 0.09
C ASP A 452 -8.08 33.36 -1.39
N GLU A 453 -7.69 34.55 -1.81
CA GLU A 453 -7.75 34.94 -3.23
C GLU A 453 -6.91 34.04 -4.13
N ALA A 454 -5.76 33.57 -3.65
CA ALA A 454 -4.92 32.64 -4.39
C ALA A 454 -5.56 31.25 -4.49
N VAL A 455 -6.28 30.82 -3.44
CA VAL A 455 -7.04 29.56 -3.44
C VAL A 455 -8.19 29.64 -4.43
N GLU A 456 -8.93 30.74 -4.44
CA GLU A 456 -10.09 30.94 -5.32
C GLU A 456 -9.72 30.97 -6.82
N ARG A 457 -8.54 31.54 -7.14
CA ARG A 457 -8.00 31.57 -8.51
C ARG A 457 -7.47 30.22 -8.99
N ASP A 458 -7.19 29.29 -8.09
CA ASP A 458 -6.71 27.96 -8.46
C ASP A 458 -7.84 27.14 -9.12
N PRO A 459 -7.58 26.47 -10.25
CA PRO A 459 -8.61 25.73 -10.96
C PRO A 459 -9.14 24.52 -10.18
N GLU A 460 -8.28 23.84 -9.39
CA GLU A 460 -8.67 22.65 -8.62
C GLU A 460 -9.28 23.03 -7.27
N LEU A 461 -8.55 23.81 -6.46
CA LEU A 461 -8.96 24.19 -5.11
C LEU A 461 -10.10 25.21 -5.13
N GLY A 462 -10.01 26.23 -6.00
CA GLY A 462 -11.04 27.26 -6.12
C GLY A 462 -12.35 26.72 -6.66
N GLY A 463 -12.29 25.81 -7.66
CA GLY A 463 -13.48 25.12 -8.16
C GLY A 463 -14.21 24.34 -7.07
N LYS A 464 -13.46 23.60 -6.24
CA LYS A 464 -14.01 22.87 -5.10
C LYS A 464 -14.52 23.79 -3.99
N ARG A 465 -13.88 24.94 -3.76
CA ARG A 465 -14.32 25.93 -2.77
C ARG A 465 -15.64 26.58 -3.16
N ARG A 466 -15.80 26.95 -4.44
CA ARG A 466 -17.07 27.48 -4.97
C ARG A 466 -18.22 26.48 -4.83
N PHE A 467 -17.98 25.21 -5.12
CA PHE A 467 -18.98 24.14 -4.98
C PHE A 467 -19.52 23.97 -3.54
N LEU A 468 -18.76 24.39 -2.53
CA LEU A 468 -19.20 24.33 -1.13
C LEU A 468 -20.11 25.51 -0.73
N GLN A 469 -20.14 26.59 -1.51
CA GLN A 469 -20.89 27.79 -1.14
C GLN A 469 -22.40 27.49 -1.11
N GLY A 470 -23.09 27.95 -0.07
CA GLY A 470 -24.53 27.74 0.10
C GLY A 470 -24.94 26.36 0.63
N ALA A 471 -24.01 25.41 0.77
CA ALA A 471 -24.31 24.12 1.41
C ALA A 471 -24.64 24.33 2.91
N GLN A 472 -25.77 23.78 3.38
CA GLN A 472 -26.19 23.83 4.78
C GLN A 472 -26.18 22.42 5.38
N GLY A 473 -25.66 22.28 6.62
CA GLY A 473 -25.69 21.02 7.38
C GLY A 473 -24.31 20.37 7.59
N LEU A 474 -24.26 19.42 8.52
CA LEU A 474 -23.07 18.59 8.78
C LEU A 474 -23.08 17.36 7.86
N THR A 475 -22.04 17.18 7.06
CA THR A 475 -21.91 16.02 6.15
C THR A 475 -21.76 14.71 6.92
N ASN A 476 -22.51 13.66 6.55
CA ASN A 476 -22.43 12.35 7.20
C ASN A 476 -22.31 11.20 6.18
N LEU A 477 -21.68 10.09 6.60
CA LEU A 477 -21.49 8.90 5.77
C LEU A 477 -22.81 8.19 5.44
N ALA A 478 -23.84 8.34 6.27
CA ALA A 478 -25.16 7.80 5.98
C ALA A 478 -25.94 8.66 4.97
N THR A 479 -25.53 9.92 4.77
CA THR A 479 -26.23 10.90 3.94
C THR A 479 -25.47 11.26 2.67
N VAL A 480 -24.36 10.58 2.34
CA VAL A 480 -23.52 10.92 1.17
C VAL A 480 -24.34 11.14 -0.11
N PRO A 481 -25.30 10.26 -0.48
CA PRO A 481 -26.12 10.52 -1.65
C PRO A 481 -26.99 11.77 -1.50
N GLY A 482 -27.59 12.00 -0.32
CA GLY A 482 -28.43 13.17 -0.05
C GLY A 482 -27.65 14.50 -0.04
N ASP A 483 -26.51 14.53 0.63
CA ASP A 483 -25.64 15.72 0.73
C ASP A 483 -25.11 16.10 -0.66
N LEU A 484 -24.75 15.11 -1.48
CA LEU A 484 -24.33 15.32 -2.87
C LEU A 484 -25.48 15.84 -3.73
N LEU A 485 -26.67 15.27 -3.62
CA LEU A 485 -27.85 15.73 -4.37
C LEU A 485 -28.19 17.19 -4.05
N GLN A 486 -28.11 17.58 -2.77
CA GLN A 486 -28.38 18.96 -2.35
C GLN A 486 -27.32 19.93 -2.87
N GLN A 487 -26.04 19.57 -2.81
CA GLN A 487 -24.97 20.44 -3.31
C GLN A 487 -25.00 20.60 -4.83
N VAL A 488 -25.27 19.51 -5.57
CA VAL A 488 -25.43 19.58 -7.02
C VAL A 488 -26.69 20.35 -7.42
N GLN A 489 -27.75 20.35 -6.61
CA GLN A 489 -28.89 21.23 -6.85
C GLN A 489 -28.52 22.71 -6.79
N LEU A 490 -27.63 23.10 -5.88
CA LEU A 490 -27.14 24.48 -5.77
C LEU A 490 -26.21 24.85 -6.92
N HIS A 491 -25.36 23.92 -7.35
CA HIS A 491 -24.36 24.10 -8.41
C HIS A 491 -24.48 23.05 -9.52
N PRO A 492 -25.54 23.07 -10.36
CA PRO A 492 -25.75 22.07 -11.42
C PRO A 492 -24.71 22.14 -12.56
N ASP A 493 -23.98 23.25 -12.64
CA ASP A 493 -22.88 23.51 -13.56
C ASP A 493 -21.60 22.73 -13.21
N ALA A 494 -21.48 22.24 -11.97
CA ALA A 494 -20.38 21.40 -11.55
C ALA A 494 -20.46 20.01 -12.21
N ALA A 495 -19.80 19.88 -13.37
CA ALA A 495 -19.85 18.71 -14.24
C ALA A 495 -19.55 17.38 -13.52
N LEU A 496 -18.43 17.30 -12.79
CA LEU A 496 -17.98 16.06 -12.17
C LEU A 496 -18.89 15.60 -11.02
N PRO A 497 -19.28 16.44 -10.04
CA PRO A 497 -20.30 16.08 -9.05
C PRO A 497 -21.64 15.67 -9.67
N PHE A 498 -22.08 16.35 -10.72
CA PHE A 498 -23.31 16.00 -11.45
C PHE A 498 -23.20 14.62 -12.11
N ASP A 499 -22.04 14.28 -12.67
CA ASP A 499 -21.80 12.95 -13.26
C ASP A 499 -21.87 11.83 -12.22
N TYR A 500 -21.41 12.09 -10.98
CA TYR A 500 -21.56 11.15 -9.88
C TYR A 500 -23.02 10.96 -9.47
N VAL A 501 -23.84 12.03 -9.44
CA VAL A 501 -25.29 11.91 -9.21
C VAL A 501 -25.96 11.09 -10.32
N CYS A 502 -25.60 11.34 -11.58
CA CYS A 502 -26.11 10.56 -12.70
C CYS A 502 -25.74 9.08 -12.55
N ALA A 503 -24.46 8.79 -12.29
CA ALA A 503 -23.99 7.43 -12.07
C ALA A 503 -24.71 6.75 -10.90
N TYR A 504 -24.96 7.47 -9.81
CA TYR A 504 -25.70 6.94 -8.66
C TYR A 504 -27.10 6.49 -9.07
N PHE A 505 -27.89 7.35 -9.72
CA PHE A 505 -29.25 6.99 -10.15
C PHE A 505 -29.27 5.92 -11.24
N LEU A 506 -28.30 5.91 -12.15
CA LEU A 506 -28.15 4.85 -13.15
C LEU A 506 -27.95 3.49 -12.47
N LEU A 507 -27.09 3.40 -11.44
CA LEU A 507 -26.78 2.15 -10.75
C LEU A 507 -27.85 1.71 -9.74
N THR A 508 -28.57 2.65 -9.11
CA THR A 508 -29.71 2.32 -8.23
C THR A 508 -31.00 2.05 -9.00
N LYS A 509 -31.08 2.47 -10.27
CA LYS A 509 -32.26 2.37 -11.13
C LYS A 509 -33.48 3.15 -10.62
N ASP A 510 -33.27 4.13 -9.74
CA ASP A 510 -34.35 4.94 -9.19
C ASP A 510 -34.70 6.11 -10.13
N VAL A 511 -35.39 5.76 -11.22
CA VAL A 511 -35.78 6.69 -12.29
C VAL A 511 -36.84 7.70 -11.81
N ILE A 512 -37.66 7.33 -10.83
CA ILE A 512 -38.76 8.17 -10.31
C ILE A 512 -38.19 9.33 -9.50
N THR A 513 -37.36 9.02 -8.50
CA THR A 513 -36.72 10.06 -7.67
C THR A 513 -35.77 10.91 -8.50
N TRP A 514 -35.07 10.31 -9.46
CA TRP A 514 -34.20 11.06 -10.36
C TRP A 514 -34.96 12.07 -11.21
N LYS A 515 -36.12 11.69 -11.77
CA LYS A 515 -36.99 12.59 -12.53
C LYS A 515 -37.45 13.78 -11.68
N GLN A 516 -37.95 13.50 -10.48
CA GLN A 516 -38.40 14.55 -9.54
C GLN A 516 -37.27 15.51 -9.19
N TRP A 517 -36.05 14.99 -8.99
CA TRP A 517 -34.88 15.80 -8.69
C TRP A 517 -34.45 16.67 -9.89
N LEU A 518 -34.45 16.14 -11.11
CA LEU A 518 -34.13 16.90 -12.33
C LEU A 518 -35.13 18.03 -12.62
N GLU A 519 -36.40 17.83 -12.27
CA GLU A 519 -37.47 18.82 -12.40
C GLU A 519 -37.50 19.82 -11.24
N SER A 520 -36.76 19.57 -10.15
CA SER A 520 -36.69 20.48 -9.02
C SER A 520 -36.03 21.82 -9.40
N THR A 521 -36.45 22.89 -8.74
CA THR A 521 -35.89 24.22 -8.89
C THR A 521 -34.78 24.44 -7.85
N PRO A 522 -33.55 24.78 -8.26
CA PRO A 522 -32.50 25.20 -7.36
C PRO A 522 -32.95 26.37 -6.47
N PRO A 523 -32.64 26.38 -5.17
CA PRO A 523 -32.97 27.50 -4.28
C PRO A 523 -32.50 28.86 -4.82
N VAL A 524 -31.29 28.89 -5.40
CA VAL A 524 -30.70 30.09 -6.02
C VAL A 524 -31.52 30.58 -7.22
N ALA A 525 -32.04 29.67 -8.06
CA ALA A 525 -32.89 30.03 -9.19
C ALA A 525 -34.25 30.57 -8.74
N ALA A 526 -34.77 30.06 -7.61
CA ALA A 526 -36.01 30.56 -7.03
C ALA A 526 -35.83 31.97 -6.44
N GLU A 527 -34.67 32.29 -5.86
CA GLU A 527 -34.34 33.64 -5.39
C GLU A 527 -34.12 34.61 -6.56
N GLU A 528 -33.32 34.24 -7.56
CA GLU A 528 -33.12 35.05 -8.78
C GLU A 528 -34.45 35.41 -9.47
N SER A 529 -35.37 34.43 -9.59
CA SER A 529 -36.69 34.63 -10.19
C SER A 529 -37.62 35.56 -9.38
N ARG A 530 -37.41 35.68 -8.05
CA ARG A 530 -38.17 36.59 -7.19
C ARG A 530 -37.69 38.03 -7.31
N ASP A 531 -36.40 38.23 -7.53
CA ASP A 531 -35.78 39.55 -7.67
C ASP A 531 -35.96 40.12 -9.09
N SER A 532 -36.02 39.26 -10.11
CA SER A 532 -36.38 39.66 -11.47
C SER A 532 -37.89 39.90 -11.58
N GLN A 533 -38.32 41.13 -11.87
CA GLN A 533 -39.75 41.48 -12.10
C GLN A 533 -40.38 40.83 -13.36
N GLU A 534 -39.67 39.93 -14.04
CA GLU A 534 -40.18 39.19 -15.18
C GLU A 534 -40.80 37.85 -14.77
N ASN A 535 -41.91 37.49 -15.41
CA ASN A 535 -42.69 36.28 -15.15
C ASN A 535 -42.02 35.01 -15.77
N VAL A 536 -40.72 34.83 -15.53
CA VAL A 536 -39.92 33.73 -16.07
C VAL A 536 -39.97 32.55 -15.11
N LEU A 537 -40.40 31.39 -15.59
CA LEU A 537 -40.37 30.15 -14.80
C LEU A 537 -38.93 29.86 -14.36
N PRO A 538 -38.68 29.53 -13.08
CA PRO A 538 -37.33 29.35 -12.60
C PRO A 538 -36.69 28.12 -13.24
N ALA A 539 -35.44 28.25 -13.64
CA ALA A 539 -34.69 27.21 -14.32
C ALA A 539 -34.56 25.96 -13.42
N THR A 540 -35.03 24.80 -13.90
CA THR A 540 -34.84 23.52 -13.20
C THR A 540 -33.38 23.07 -13.23
N VAL A 541 -33.02 22.12 -12.37
CA VAL A 541 -31.69 21.48 -12.35
C VAL A 541 -31.29 20.99 -13.75
N LEU A 542 -32.21 20.32 -14.46
CA LEU A 542 -31.96 19.83 -15.82
C LEU A 542 -31.68 20.98 -16.80
N SER A 543 -32.47 22.06 -16.76
CA SER A 543 -32.30 23.18 -17.70
C SER A 543 -30.98 23.93 -17.47
N ARG A 544 -30.54 24.10 -16.22
CA ARG A 544 -29.24 24.68 -15.90
C ARG A 544 -28.09 23.77 -16.36
N ALA A 545 -28.21 22.47 -16.16
CA ALA A 545 -27.21 21.51 -16.63
C ALA A 545 -27.08 21.49 -18.16
N GLN A 546 -28.18 21.67 -18.90
CA GLN A 546 -28.18 21.78 -20.37
C GLN A 546 -27.48 23.06 -20.87
N GLN A 547 -27.61 24.16 -20.13
CA GLN A 547 -27.00 25.44 -20.50
C GLN A 547 -25.47 25.43 -20.32
N SER A 548 -24.98 24.69 -19.32
CA SER A 548 -23.55 24.64 -19.02
C SER A 548 -22.77 23.67 -19.92
N ARG A 549 -23.38 22.53 -20.30
CA ARG A 549 -22.73 21.52 -21.15
C ARG A 549 -23.72 20.59 -21.87
N PRO A 550 -23.27 19.87 -22.93
CA PRO A 550 -24.04 18.77 -23.49
C PRO A 550 -24.38 17.71 -22.44
N LEU A 551 -25.61 17.21 -22.47
CA LEU A 551 -26.04 16.16 -21.53
C LEU A 551 -25.33 14.83 -21.82
N PRO A 552 -24.85 14.12 -20.79
CA PRO A 552 -24.26 12.80 -20.96
C PRO A 552 -25.20 11.81 -21.64
N ILE A 553 -24.64 10.89 -22.44
CA ILE A 553 -25.42 9.94 -23.24
C ILE A 553 -26.31 9.07 -22.36
N LEU A 554 -25.80 8.55 -21.24
CA LEU A 554 -26.60 7.68 -20.36
C LEU A 554 -27.72 8.45 -19.65
N LEU A 555 -27.54 9.76 -19.41
CA LEU A 555 -28.62 10.62 -18.94
C LEU A 555 -29.69 10.80 -20.02
N GLN A 556 -29.32 11.03 -21.29
CA GLN A 556 -30.29 11.09 -22.39
C GLN A 556 -31.08 9.78 -22.53
N GLU A 557 -30.41 8.64 -22.40
CA GLU A 557 -31.05 7.32 -22.41
C GLU A 557 -32.03 7.16 -21.23
N ALA A 558 -31.68 7.64 -20.05
CA ALA A 558 -32.56 7.65 -18.88
C ALA A 558 -33.75 8.60 -19.03
N LEU A 559 -33.57 9.78 -19.65
CA LEU A 559 -34.65 10.73 -19.91
C LEU A 559 -35.74 10.11 -20.80
N ILE A 560 -35.36 9.31 -21.81
CA ILE A 560 -36.33 8.57 -22.62
C ILE A 560 -37.18 7.64 -21.77
N MET A 561 -36.60 6.95 -20.78
CA MET A 561 -37.34 6.10 -19.84
C MET A 561 -38.25 6.91 -18.90
N MET A 562 -37.77 8.06 -18.41
CA MET A 562 -38.54 8.96 -17.52
C MET A 562 -39.77 9.57 -18.20
N TYR A 563 -39.70 9.76 -19.52
CA TYR A 563 -40.72 10.39 -20.35
C TYR A 563 -41.19 9.47 -21.48
N GLU A 564 -41.23 8.15 -21.26
CA GLU A 564 -41.61 7.16 -22.29
C GLU A 564 -43.03 7.46 -22.86
N ASN A 565 -43.92 7.96 -22.01
CA ASN A 565 -45.30 8.29 -22.36
C ASN A 565 -45.47 9.61 -23.13
N ASP A 566 -44.43 10.44 -23.22
CA ASP A 566 -44.47 11.72 -23.92
C ASP A 566 -43.23 11.93 -24.82
N PRO A 567 -43.19 11.27 -26.00
CA PRO A 567 -42.06 11.40 -26.92
C PRO A 567 -41.87 12.80 -27.49
N ALA A 568 -42.91 13.65 -27.45
CA ALA A 568 -42.84 15.01 -27.97
C ALA A 568 -41.90 15.90 -27.13
N CYS A 569 -41.73 15.59 -25.85
CA CYS A 569 -40.86 16.36 -24.96
C CYS A 569 -39.38 15.96 -25.00
N TRP A 570 -38.99 14.86 -25.66
CA TRP A 570 -37.60 14.38 -25.60
C TRP A 570 -36.58 15.40 -26.12
N ALA A 571 -36.88 16.06 -27.25
CA ALA A 571 -36.00 17.07 -27.82
C ALA A 571 -35.86 18.31 -26.90
N SER A 572 -36.96 18.77 -26.28
CA SER A 572 -36.91 19.90 -25.34
C SER A 572 -36.21 19.54 -24.02
N LYS A 573 -36.13 18.25 -23.68
CA LYS A 573 -35.35 17.72 -22.56
C LYS A 573 -33.89 17.41 -22.93
N GLY A 574 -33.44 17.78 -24.13
CA GLY A 574 -32.04 17.69 -24.54
C GLY A 574 -31.60 16.31 -25.03
N VAL A 575 -32.55 15.41 -25.34
CA VAL A 575 -32.26 14.13 -25.99
C VAL A 575 -31.91 14.39 -27.46
N THR A 576 -30.75 13.90 -27.88
CA THR A 576 -30.29 14.02 -29.26
C THR A 576 -30.99 13.02 -30.18
N GLU A 577 -31.08 13.36 -31.47
CA GLU A 577 -31.72 12.53 -32.48
C GLU A 577 -31.04 11.16 -32.64
N SER A 578 -29.72 11.08 -32.44
CA SER A 578 -28.97 9.82 -32.48
C SER A 578 -29.38 8.87 -31.36
N VAL A 579 -29.56 9.36 -30.14
CA VAL A 579 -30.03 8.56 -28.99
C VAL A 579 -31.48 8.13 -29.18
N ARG A 580 -32.32 8.99 -29.74
CA ARG A 580 -33.70 8.65 -30.10
C ARG A 580 -33.76 7.49 -31.10
N GLN A 581 -33.04 7.58 -32.20
CA GLN A 581 -33.01 6.52 -33.22
C GLN A 581 -32.48 5.20 -32.65
N ARG A 582 -31.47 5.28 -31.76
CA ARG A 582 -30.94 4.13 -31.04
C ARG A 582 -32.01 3.48 -30.15
N PHE A 583 -32.84 4.25 -29.47
CA PHE A 583 -33.95 3.74 -28.66
C PHE A 583 -35.02 3.06 -29.50
N GLU A 584 -35.41 3.66 -30.62
CA GLU A 584 -36.40 3.08 -31.53
C GLU A 584 -35.93 1.71 -32.06
N GLY A 585 -34.64 1.59 -32.39
CA GLY A 585 -33.99 0.32 -32.75
C GLY A 585 -33.99 -0.70 -31.60
N PHE A 586 -33.72 -0.26 -30.37
CA PHE A 586 -33.78 -1.10 -29.18
C PHE A 586 -35.20 -1.63 -28.95
N ARG A 587 -36.19 -0.74 -28.96
CA ARG A 587 -37.60 -1.06 -28.76
C ARG A 587 -38.12 -2.02 -29.81
N ARG A 588 -37.80 -1.81 -31.10
CA ARG A 588 -38.17 -2.73 -32.19
C ARG A 588 -37.63 -4.14 -31.93
N THR A 589 -36.34 -4.25 -31.65
CA THR A 589 -35.70 -5.55 -31.35
C THR A 589 -36.31 -6.23 -30.13
N LEU A 590 -36.63 -5.46 -29.08
CA LEU A 590 -37.28 -5.93 -27.86
C LEU A 590 -38.68 -6.50 -28.15
N LEU A 591 -39.49 -5.80 -28.96
CA LEU A 591 -40.85 -6.22 -29.33
C LEU A 591 -40.85 -7.46 -30.22
N GLU A 592 -39.97 -7.51 -31.23
CA GLU A 592 -39.84 -8.63 -32.17
C GLU A 592 -39.41 -9.95 -31.51
N ASN A 593 -38.71 -9.87 -30.38
CA ASN A 593 -38.18 -11.03 -29.66
C ASN A 593 -38.87 -11.25 -28.29
N ARG A 594 -40.07 -10.69 -28.08
CA ARG A 594 -40.86 -10.93 -26.86
C ARG A 594 -41.12 -12.44 -26.66
N GLY A 595 -40.82 -12.94 -25.46
CA GLY A 595 -40.96 -14.35 -25.12
C GLY A 595 -39.77 -15.25 -25.49
N ASN A 596 -38.75 -14.71 -26.17
CA ASN A 596 -37.53 -15.46 -26.45
C ASN A 596 -36.65 -15.56 -25.19
N GLN A 597 -36.32 -16.78 -24.75
CA GLN A 597 -35.44 -17.00 -23.59
C GLN A 597 -34.03 -16.43 -23.79
N LEU A 598 -33.60 -16.21 -25.04
CA LEU A 598 -32.31 -15.62 -25.42
C LEU A 598 -32.40 -14.11 -25.75
N LEU A 599 -33.49 -13.42 -25.36
CA LEU A 599 -33.69 -12.00 -25.63
C LEU A 599 -32.53 -11.13 -25.11
N ALA A 600 -32.09 -11.38 -23.87
CA ALA A 600 -30.99 -10.64 -23.25
C ALA A 600 -29.67 -10.82 -24.02
N SER A 601 -29.33 -12.04 -24.44
CA SER A 601 -28.07 -12.27 -25.17
C SER A 601 -28.09 -11.63 -26.56
N LYS A 602 -29.24 -11.60 -27.25
CA LYS A 602 -29.41 -10.91 -28.53
C LYS A 602 -29.26 -9.39 -28.41
N LEU A 603 -29.85 -8.78 -27.38
CA LEU A 603 -29.75 -7.33 -27.17
C LEU A 603 -28.36 -6.90 -26.69
N ARG A 604 -27.61 -7.80 -26.05
CA ARG A 604 -26.29 -7.48 -25.47
C ARG A 604 -25.28 -6.98 -26.50
N SER A 605 -25.27 -7.50 -27.73
CA SER A 605 -24.27 -7.14 -28.75
C SER A 605 -24.42 -5.71 -29.28
N GLY A 606 -25.64 -5.17 -29.34
CA GLY A 606 -25.90 -3.81 -29.84
C GLY A 606 -26.22 -2.78 -28.74
N TYR A 607 -26.80 -3.25 -27.63
CA TYR A 607 -27.37 -2.39 -26.59
C TYR A 607 -26.87 -2.72 -25.18
N GLY A 608 -25.92 -3.65 -25.02
CA GLY A 608 -25.41 -4.08 -23.71
C GLY A 608 -24.84 -2.95 -22.85
N HIS A 609 -24.42 -1.86 -23.49
CA HIS A 609 -23.86 -0.67 -22.86
C HIS A 609 -24.87 0.47 -22.63
N THR A 610 -26.15 0.24 -22.95
CA THR A 610 -27.20 1.25 -22.76
C THR A 610 -27.82 1.14 -21.38
N PHE A 611 -28.35 2.25 -20.87
CA PHE A 611 -29.13 2.25 -19.65
C PHE A 611 -30.38 1.37 -19.75
N TRP A 612 -31.03 1.31 -20.92
CA TRP A 612 -32.22 0.47 -21.12
C TRP A 612 -31.93 -1.02 -20.90
N TYR A 613 -30.81 -1.51 -21.42
CA TYR A 613 -30.38 -2.88 -21.22
C TYR A 613 -30.03 -3.14 -19.75
N TYR A 614 -29.25 -2.25 -19.14
CA TYR A 614 -28.88 -2.34 -17.72
C TYR A 614 -30.12 -2.39 -16.83
N TYR A 615 -31.08 -1.49 -17.06
CA TYR A 615 -32.32 -1.37 -16.31
C TYR A 615 -33.15 -2.67 -16.37
N LEU A 616 -33.32 -3.25 -17.56
CA LEU A 616 -34.19 -4.41 -17.77
C LEU A 616 -33.56 -5.77 -17.43
N PHE A 617 -32.26 -5.96 -17.69
CA PHE A 617 -31.65 -7.30 -17.70
C PHE A 617 -30.58 -7.52 -16.63
N GLN A 618 -29.96 -6.46 -16.12
CA GLN A 618 -28.98 -6.60 -15.04
C GLN A 618 -29.73 -6.61 -13.70
N LYS A 619 -29.38 -7.49 -12.77
CA LYS A 619 -30.01 -7.53 -11.45
C LYS A 619 -29.32 -6.60 -10.48
#